data_AF-A0A420J7R3-F1
#
_entry.id   AF-A0A420J7R3-F1
#
_cell.length_a   1.000
_cell.length_b   1.000
_cell.length_c   1.000
_cell.angle_alpha   90.00
_cell.angle_beta   90.00
_cell.angle_gamma   90.00
#
_symmetry.space_group_name_H-M   'P 1'
#
loop_
_entity.id
_entity.type
_entity.pdbx_description
1 polymer ?
#
loop_
_entity_poly.entity_id
_entity_poly.type
_entity_poly.pdbx_seq_one_letter_code
_entity_poly.pdbx_strand_id
1 'polypeptide(L)'
;MMKRSFYDFGSKRSNYSRVFSKFYSDIFCNSAPGKEYALSERGPARTRFAPSPTGYIHLGSLRTALFNFLVAKASGGQFILRIEDTDKKRTVPDAIQRIYEDLNWAGIKWDEGPDLGGPFGPYQQVSSTSRLFFHDLILIQSKRLTIYAEHANQLLESGNAYRCFCSPSRLESLALYQTQQGLAKAYDRYCTSNSKRDSYIRSANGEAHTIRLKAPSKYPPFRDTVYGFVKQREKPQSLQSFDDPILIKSDGFPTYHFANVVDDHLMQITNVIRGAEWMSSTHMHLALYQAFGWDPPTFSHVGLLLNKSKQKLSKRNGSQYIADFRSEGIFPETLTNFAALLGWSHREKIDTMSMKDLIKNASMKFTKGDSVVCYDKLNFLQRRHAARYASLPPSDQPLHSLYHLAVVPIYRELEYRSKLEDLTTYSKIPPGESRRNFIQQVLQADSSNYTNPKEFIDRNIYFFVAPSKKTLRENMSSKIKIHEPHDSNEVDVETLLILFRTINEIDLDEWEIEILRKRVNWIIEQRTEIITESETEKVGISSDLKSRKETLKSWSKFVHEYLRWALCAGKSGPDGITILFLLGKENVSERLRRAETLVRSRAVELVETGSNQTFPEIK
;
A
#
# COMPACT_ATOMS: atom_id res chain seq x y z
N MET A 1 0.84 -73.37 -48.84
CA MET A 1 0.47 -73.48 -47.41
C MET A 1 1.07 -72.28 -46.67
N MET A 2 0.33 -71.18 -46.52
CA MET A 2 -0.36 -70.78 -45.27
C MET A 2 0.56 -70.63 -44.04
N LYS A 3 0.98 -69.41 -43.68
CA LYS A 3 0.32 -68.55 -42.66
C LYS A 3 1.12 -67.27 -42.30
N ARG A 4 0.49 -66.13 -42.60
CA ARG A 4 0.31 -64.86 -41.87
C ARG A 4 1.46 -64.24 -41.04
N SER A 5 1.86 -63.07 -41.55
CA SER A 5 2.43 -61.89 -40.89
C SER A 5 1.56 -61.34 -39.74
N PHE A 6 2.20 -61.00 -38.62
CA PHE A 6 1.74 -60.00 -37.65
C PHE A 6 2.88 -59.00 -37.43
N TYR A 7 2.59 -57.72 -37.65
CA TYR A 7 3.45 -56.58 -37.35
C TYR A 7 3.47 -56.33 -35.83
N ASP A 8 4.66 -56.25 -35.24
CA ASP A 8 4.89 -55.78 -33.87
C ASP A 8 5.49 -54.35 -33.94
N PHE A 9 4.75 -53.37 -33.42
CA PHE A 9 5.18 -51.97 -33.33
C PHE A 9 6.00 -51.80 -32.04
N GLY A 10 7.33 -51.78 -32.20
CA GLY A 10 8.29 -51.59 -31.12
C GLY A 10 8.07 -50.30 -30.33
N SER A 11 8.08 -50.43 -28.99
CA SER A 11 8.01 -49.34 -28.04
C SER A 11 9.28 -48.47 -28.10
N LYS A 12 9.16 -47.23 -28.60
CA LYS A 12 10.15 -46.18 -28.32
C LYS A 12 9.87 -45.61 -26.93
N ARG A 13 10.45 -46.21 -25.88
CA ARG A 13 10.66 -45.54 -24.58
C ARG A 13 11.61 -44.36 -24.82
N SER A 14 11.10 -43.14 -24.74
CA SER A 14 11.89 -41.95 -25.03
C SER A 14 12.86 -41.63 -23.89
N ASN A 15 14.11 -41.35 -24.25
CA ASN A 15 15.23 -40.96 -23.38
C ASN A 15 15.08 -39.54 -22.79
N TYR A 16 13.84 -39.02 -22.63
CA TYR A 16 13.59 -37.63 -22.27
C TYR A 16 13.72 -37.31 -20.77
N SER A 17 13.70 -38.31 -19.87
CA SER A 17 13.87 -38.05 -18.42
C SER A 17 15.31 -37.73 -18.01
N ARG A 18 16.31 -38.08 -18.83
CA ARG A 18 17.72 -37.98 -18.46
C ARG A 18 18.39 -36.67 -18.88
N VAL A 19 17.90 -36.02 -19.94
CA VAL A 19 18.49 -34.78 -20.48
C VAL A 19 17.95 -33.54 -19.76
N PHE A 20 16.65 -33.52 -19.43
CA PHE A 20 16.04 -32.42 -18.66
C PHE A 20 16.44 -32.42 -17.17
N SER A 21 16.62 -33.61 -16.57
CA SER A 21 17.12 -33.74 -15.20
C SER A 21 18.53 -33.18 -15.02
N LYS A 22 19.37 -33.21 -16.07
CA LYS A 22 20.79 -32.82 -15.98
C LYS A 22 20.98 -31.32 -16.06
N PHE A 23 20.23 -30.64 -16.94
CA PHE A 23 20.26 -29.17 -17.04
C PHE A 23 19.66 -28.49 -15.80
N TYR A 24 18.61 -29.08 -15.20
CA TYR A 24 18.01 -28.59 -13.96
C TYR A 24 18.82 -28.93 -12.70
N SER A 25 19.52 -30.08 -12.65
CA SER A 25 20.44 -30.37 -11.54
C SER A 25 21.66 -29.46 -11.57
N ASP A 26 22.21 -29.16 -12.75
CA ASP A 26 23.48 -28.46 -12.81
C ASP A 26 23.36 -26.97 -12.48
N ILE A 27 22.17 -26.36 -12.63
CA ILE A 27 21.90 -24.96 -12.25
C ILE A 27 21.36 -24.83 -10.81
N PHE A 28 20.57 -25.80 -10.32
CA PHE A 28 19.93 -25.71 -9.00
C PHE A 28 20.50 -26.62 -7.90
N CYS A 29 21.29 -27.65 -8.24
CA CYS A 29 22.02 -28.48 -7.26
C CYS A 29 23.49 -28.05 -7.06
N ASN A 30 24.10 -27.30 -8.00
CA ASN A 30 25.46 -26.78 -7.83
C ASN A 30 25.55 -25.35 -7.28
N SER A 31 24.44 -24.76 -6.84
CA SER A 31 24.53 -23.52 -6.07
C SER A 31 25.11 -23.85 -4.69
N ALA A 32 26.38 -23.51 -4.48
CA ALA A 32 26.97 -23.44 -3.15
C ALA A 32 25.98 -22.75 -2.20
N PRO A 33 25.75 -23.28 -0.99
CA PRO A 33 24.81 -22.68 -0.05
C PRO A 33 25.28 -21.26 0.27
N GLY A 34 24.59 -20.25 -0.26
CA GLY A 34 24.85 -18.83 0.06
C GLY A 34 25.06 -17.86 -1.11
N LYS A 35 25.18 -18.30 -2.38
CA LYS A 35 25.20 -17.36 -3.52
C LYS A 35 23.80 -17.12 -4.08
N GLU A 36 23.22 -15.99 -3.70
CA GLU A 36 21.91 -15.51 -4.16
C GLU A 36 22.11 -14.69 -5.44
N TYR A 37 21.89 -15.31 -6.61
CA TYR A 37 21.96 -14.61 -7.89
C TYR A 37 20.87 -13.54 -7.96
N ALA A 38 21.23 -12.35 -8.44
CA ALA A 38 20.31 -11.25 -8.70
C ALA A 38 19.23 -11.70 -9.69
N LEU A 39 18.03 -11.10 -9.66
CA LEU A 39 16.95 -11.47 -10.59
C LEU A 39 17.36 -11.27 -12.05
N SER A 40 18.21 -10.29 -12.34
CA SER A 40 18.81 -10.04 -13.65
C SER A 40 19.67 -11.21 -14.17
N GLU A 41 20.23 -12.02 -13.28
CA GLU A 41 21.11 -13.15 -13.63
C GLU A 41 20.31 -14.45 -13.88
N ARG A 42 19.00 -14.46 -13.61
CA ARG A 42 18.11 -15.62 -13.81
C ARG A 42 17.39 -15.62 -15.16
N GLY A 43 17.63 -14.60 -15.99
CA GLY A 43 16.93 -14.37 -17.24
C GLY A 43 15.60 -13.63 -17.08
N PRO A 44 15.04 -13.10 -18.18
CA PRO A 44 13.84 -12.25 -18.15
C PRO A 44 12.61 -13.04 -17.70
N ALA A 45 11.97 -12.62 -16.60
CA ALA A 45 10.75 -13.25 -16.12
C ALA A 45 9.50 -12.69 -16.83
N ARG A 46 8.63 -13.58 -17.32
CA ARG A 46 7.27 -13.22 -17.75
C ARG A 46 6.31 -13.52 -16.60
N THR A 47 5.77 -12.47 -15.99
CA THR A 47 4.86 -12.56 -14.83
C THR A 47 3.51 -11.96 -15.17
N ARG A 48 2.44 -12.30 -14.43
CA ARG A 48 1.11 -11.74 -14.69
C ARG A 48 0.33 -11.39 -13.45
N PHE A 49 -0.38 -10.28 -13.51
CA PHE A 49 -1.50 -10.00 -12.63
C PHE A 49 -2.81 -10.34 -13.33
N ALA A 50 -3.55 -11.27 -12.75
CA ALA A 50 -4.75 -11.85 -13.37
C ALA A 50 -6.01 -11.63 -12.52
N PRO A 51 -6.50 -10.38 -12.36
CA PRO A 51 -7.67 -10.10 -11.54
C PRO A 51 -8.97 -10.49 -12.26
N SER A 52 -9.93 -11.04 -11.50
CA SER A 52 -11.31 -11.14 -11.95
C SER A 52 -12.04 -9.81 -11.68
N PRO A 53 -12.83 -9.27 -12.62
CA PRO A 53 -13.55 -8.00 -12.46
C PRO A 53 -14.82 -8.17 -11.59
N THR A 54 -14.69 -8.83 -10.44
CA THR A 54 -15.78 -9.13 -9.50
C THR A 54 -15.79 -8.18 -8.29
N GLY A 55 -15.10 -7.06 -8.42
CA GLY A 55 -14.90 -6.04 -7.40
C GLY A 55 -13.62 -5.24 -7.65
N TYR A 56 -13.39 -4.23 -6.82
CA TYR A 56 -12.25 -3.33 -6.96
C TYR A 56 -10.97 -3.89 -6.34
N ILE A 57 -9.83 -3.29 -6.69
CA ILE A 57 -8.53 -3.67 -6.13
C ILE A 57 -8.49 -3.30 -4.65
N HIS A 58 -8.15 -4.27 -3.82
CA HIS A 58 -7.81 -4.08 -2.41
C HIS A 58 -6.30 -4.27 -2.20
N LEU A 59 -5.81 -3.93 -1.00
CA LEU A 59 -4.38 -4.00 -0.65
C LEU A 59 -3.70 -5.35 -1.00
N GLY A 60 -4.34 -6.48 -0.72
CA GLY A 60 -3.80 -7.81 -1.07
C GLY A 60 -3.62 -8.05 -2.57
N SER A 61 -4.54 -7.54 -3.41
CA SER A 61 -4.46 -7.64 -4.86
C SER A 61 -3.40 -6.69 -5.40
N LEU A 62 -3.32 -5.46 -4.88
CA LEU A 62 -2.24 -4.52 -5.20
C LEU A 62 -0.87 -5.12 -4.87
N ARG A 63 -0.70 -5.73 -3.69
CA ARG A 63 0.55 -6.42 -3.33
C ARG A 63 0.91 -7.52 -4.35
N THR A 64 -0.06 -8.33 -4.75
CA THR A 64 0.17 -9.39 -5.74
C THR A 64 0.58 -8.81 -7.09
N ALA A 65 -0.09 -7.75 -7.55
CA ALA A 65 0.29 -7.03 -8.77
C ALA A 65 1.71 -6.47 -8.65
N LEU A 66 2.03 -5.83 -7.53
CA LEU A 66 3.32 -5.22 -7.25
C LEU A 66 4.45 -6.26 -7.26
N PHE A 67 4.29 -7.41 -6.61
CA PHE A 67 5.33 -8.44 -6.62
C PHE A 67 5.60 -9.01 -8.02
N ASN A 68 4.55 -9.24 -8.81
CA ASN A 68 4.73 -9.66 -10.21
C ASN A 68 5.45 -8.56 -11.03
N PHE A 69 5.04 -7.30 -10.86
CA PHE A 69 5.68 -6.15 -11.51
C PHE A 69 7.16 -6.01 -11.13
N LEU A 70 7.48 -6.03 -9.84
CA LEU A 70 8.85 -5.89 -9.35
C LEU A 70 9.76 -7.02 -9.85
N VAL A 71 9.29 -8.27 -9.82
CA VAL A 71 10.07 -9.41 -10.35
C VAL A 71 10.29 -9.30 -11.85
N ALA A 72 9.28 -8.89 -12.63
CA ALA A 72 9.44 -8.66 -14.06
C ALA A 72 10.45 -7.54 -14.34
N LYS A 73 10.29 -6.36 -13.73
CA LYS A 73 11.16 -5.22 -13.98
C LYS A 73 12.61 -5.45 -13.53
N ALA A 74 12.81 -6.09 -12.38
CA ALA A 74 14.14 -6.38 -11.85
C ALA A 74 14.90 -7.47 -12.63
N SER A 75 14.19 -8.35 -13.33
CA SER A 75 14.78 -9.36 -14.21
C SER A 75 14.96 -8.90 -15.66
N GLY A 76 14.52 -7.68 -16.01
CA GLY A 76 14.46 -7.21 -17.40
C GLY A 76 13.40 -7.95 -18.24
N GLY A 77 12.41 -8.57 -17.58
CA GLY A 77 11.30 -9.28 -18.21
C GLY A 77 10.04 -8.42 -18.39
N GLN A 78 8.89 -9.09 -18.48
CA GLN A 78 7.62 -8.47 -18.86
C GLN A 78 6.52 -8.75 -17.83
N PHE A 79 5.76 -7.72 -17.51
CA PHE A 79 4.60 -7.78 -16.61
C PHE A 79 3.31 -7.68 -17.40
N ILE A 80 2.47 -8.71 -17.34
CA ILE A 80 1.23 -8.82 -18.12
C ILE A 80 0.00 -8.58 -17.24
N LEU A 81 -0.95 -7.78 -17.73
CA LEU A 81 -2.28 -7.65 -17.15
C LEU A 81 -3.27 -8.52 -17.92
N ARG A 82 -3.89 -9.50 -17.25
CA ARG A 82 -4.92 -10.38 -17.85
C ARG A 82 -6.22 -10.30 -17.07
N ILE A 83 -7.33 -10.00 -17.73
CA ILE A 83 -8.64 -9.91 -17.06
C ILE A 83 -9.32 -11.27 -17.07
N GLU A 84 -9.64 -11.78 -15.88
CA GLU A 84 -10.25 -13.11 -15.71
C GLU A 84 -11.76 -13.03 -15.46
N ASP A 85 -12.52 -12.80 -16.52
CA ASP A 85 -13.97 -12.54 -16.53
C ASP A 85 -14.83 -13.76 -16.91
N THR A 86 -14.34 -14.96 -16.57
CA THR A 86 -15.06 -16.23 -16.79
C THR A 86 -16.40 -16.34 -16.04
N ASP A 87 -16.58 -15.55 -14.97
CA ASP A 87 -17.82 -15.49 -14.19
C ASP A 87 -18.63 -14.22 -14.48
N LYS A 88 -19.48 -14.30 -15.50
CA LYS A 88 -20.36 -13.20 -15.93
C LYS A 88 -21.32 -12.73 -14.83
N LYS A 89 -21.79 -13.62 -13.96
CA LYS A 89 -22.80 -13.28 -12.93
C LYS A 89 -22.22 -12.39 -11.83
N ARG A 90 -20.92 -12.50 -11.58
CA ARG A 90 -20.22 -11.72 -10.55
C ARG A 90 -19.47 -10.51 -11.10
N THR A 91 -19.49 -10.29 -12.42
CA THR A 91 -18.76 -9.20 -13.06
C THR A 91 -19.40 -7.85 -12.71
N VAL A 92 -18.57 -6.89 -12.32
CA VAL A 92 -18.94 -5.52 -11.99
C VAL A 92 -18.61 -4.63 -13.20
N PRO A 93 -19.57 -3.86 -13.77
CA PRO A 93 -19.41 -3.19 -15.06
C PRO A 93 -18.19 -2.25 -15.17
N ASP A 94 -17.89 -1.49 -14.11
CA ASP A 94 -16.80 -0.50 -14.08
C ASP A 94 -15.49 -1.04 -13.48
N ALA A 95 -15.45 -2.30 -13.05
CA ALA A 95 -14.30 -2.85 -12.34
C ALA A 95 -13.03 -2.92 -13.21
N ILE A 96 -13.16 -3.16 -14.51
CA ILE A 96 -12.00 -3.19 -15.43
C ILE A 96 -11.34 -1.82 -15.52
N GLN A 97 -12.15 -0.78 -15.75
CA GLN A 97 -11.66 0.60 -15.81
C GLN A 97 -11.03 1.01 -14.47
N ARG A 98 -11.65 0.64 -13.36
CA ARG A 98 -11.12 0.92 -12.03
C ARG A 98 -9.81 0.18 -11.74
N ILE A 99 -9.64 -1.05 -12.22
CA ILE A 99 -8.37 -1.78 -12.15
C ILE A 99 -7.26 -0.99 -12.86
N TYR A 100 -7.54 -0.45 -14.05
CA TYR A 100 -6.55 0.35 -14.78
C TYR A 100 -6.18 1.63 -14.03
N GLU A 101 -7.18 2.36 -13.53
CA GLU A 101 -6.96 3.59 -12.76
C GLU A 101 -6.15 3.35 -11.48
N ASP A 102 -6.50 2.32 -10.71
CA ASP A 102 -5.86 2.00 -9.44
C ASP A 102 -4.40 1.55 -9.66
N LEU A 103 -4.12 0.72 -10.67
CA LEU A 103 -2.76 0.29 -10.99
C LEU A 103 -1.91 1.44 -11.55
N ASN A 104 -2.47 2.27 -12.45
CA ASN A 104 -1.79 3.43 -12.99
C ASN A 104 -1.46 4.45 -11.90
N TRP A 105 -2.41 4.71 -11.00
CA TRP A 105 -2.20 5.58 -9.84
C TRP A 105 -1.09 5.04 -8.92
N ALA A 106 -1.07 3.72 -8.69
CA ALA A 106 -0.01 3.06 -7.91
C ALA A 106 1.35 3.01 -8.65
N GLY A 107 1.46 3.53 -9.87
CA GLY A 107 2.71 3.50 -10.65
C GLY A 107 3.06 2.12 -11.21
N ILE A 108 2.10 1.19 -11.26
CA ILE A 108 2.28 -0.17 -11.79
C ILE A 108 1.81 -0.19 -13.25
N LYS A 109 2.77 -0.20 -14.17
CA LYS A 109 2.53 -0.27 -15.61
C LYS A 109 2.75 -1.69 -16.12
N TRP A 110 1.88 -2.15 -17.01
CA TRP A 110 2.00 -3.44 -17.69
C TRP A 110 2.55 -3.27 -19.10
N ASP A 111 3.27 -4.28 -19.56
CA ASP A 111 3.91 -4.34 -20.88
C ASP A 111 2.96 -4.94 -21.93
N GLU A 112 2.03 -5.79 -21.48
CA GLU A 112 1.00 -6.41 -22.29
C GLU A 112 -0.32 -6.38 -21.53
N GLY A 113 -1.43 -6.08 -22.20
CA GLY A 113 -2.72 -5.95 -21.55
C GLY A 113 -3.89 -5.71 -22.51
N PRO A 114 -5.14 -5.64 -22.01
CA PRO A 114 -6.30 -5.53 -22.88
C PRO A 114 -6.39 -4.18 -23.62
N ASP A 115 -5.81 -3.12 -23.06
CA ASP A 115 -5.75 -1.76 -23.60
C ASP A 115 -4.53 -1.54 -24.51
N LEU A 116 -3.37 -2.10 -24.17
CA LEU A 116 -2.13 -1.95 -24.94
C LEU A 116 -1.96 -2.99 -26.06
N GLY A 117 -2.65 -4.13 -25.96
CA GLY A 117 -2.42 -5.29 -26.82
C GLY A 117 -1.14 -6.04 -26.45
N GLY A 118 -0.58 -6.74 -27.43
CA GLY A 118 0.61 -7.58 -27.27
C GLY A 118 0.54 -8.86 -28.11
N PRO A 119 1.66 -9.58 -28.26
CA PRO A 119 1.79 -10.71 -29.19
C PRO A 119 0.92 -11.93 -28.82
N PHE A 120 0.51 -12.05 -27.55
CA PHE A 120 -0.31 -13.16 -27.05
C PHE A 120 -1.76 -12.75 -26.77
N GLY A 121 -2.16 -11.61 -27.33
CA GLY A 121 -3.52 -11.13 -27.23
C GLY A 121 -4.52 -12.16 -27.78
N PRO A 122 -5.80 -12.03 -27.41
CA PRO A 122 -6.36 -11.00 -26.54
C PRO A 122 -6.14 -11.31 -25.04
N TYR A 123 -6.00 -10.26 -24.21
CA TYR A 123 -5.70 -10.36 -22.77
C TYR A 123 -6.94 -10.28 -21.86
N GLN A 124 -8.12 -10.50 -22.43
CA GLN A 124 -9.39 -10.64 -21.72
C GLN A 124 -9.97 -12.02 -22.06
N GLN A 125 -10.36 -12.80 -21.03
CA GLN A 125 -10.77 -14.20 -21.22
C GLN A 125 -12.13 -14.32 -21.92
N VAL A 126 -13.05 -13.38 -21.66
CA VAL A 126 -14.41 -13.32 -22.19
C VAL A 126 -14.71 -11.88 -22.67
N SER A 127 -15.75 -11.66 -23.46
CA SER A 127 -16.30 -10.32 -23.67
C SER A 127 -17.79 -10.36 -23.37
N SER A 128 -18.27 -9.38 -22.60
CA SER A 128 -19.66 -8.96 -22.60
C SER A 128 -19.71 -7.62 -23.33
N THR A 129 -20.51 -7.57 -24.40
CA THR A 129 -20.69 -6.42 -25.29
C THR A 129 -20.81 -5.10 -24.52
N SER A 130 -19.86 -4.18 -24.68
CA SER A 130 -20.11 -2.75 -24.48
C SER A 130 -20.29 -2.12 -25.85
N ARG A 131 -21.55 -1.82 -26.19
CA ARG A 131 -21.87 -0.77 -27.17
C ARG A 131 -21.34 0.53 -26.57
N LEU A 132 -20.48 1.25 -27.31
CA LEU A 132 -20.58 2.68 -27.61
C LEU A 132 -19.38 3.09 -28.49
N PHE A 133 -19.70 3.48 -29.73
CA PHE A 133 -18.98 4.34 -30.69
C PHE A 133 -17.51 4.03 -31.06
N PHE A 134 -17.29 3.37 -32.20
CA PHE A 134 -16.79 3.96 -33.45
C PHE A 134 -17.11 2.99 -34.61
N HIS A 135 -17.40 3.51 -35.80
CA HIS A 135 -17.85 2.78 -36.98
C HIS A 135 -16.85 1.66 -37.38
N ASP A 136 -17.40 0.52 -37.76
CA ASP A 136 -16.77 -0.58 -38.52
C ASP A 136 -15.83 -1.55 -37.78
N LEU A 137 -16.39 -2.36 -36.87
CA LEU A 137 -16.27 -3.83 -36.87
C LEU A 137 -17.21 -4.43 -35.78
N ILE A 138 -18.37 -4.92 -36.19
CA ILE A 138 -19.24 -5.74 -35.33
C ILE A 138 -18.56 -7.11 -35.20
N LEU A 139 -18.05 -7.45 -33.99
CA LEU A 139 -17.93 -8.80 -33.41
C LEU A 139 -17.14 -8.73 -32.08
N ILE A 140 -17.78 -8.38 -30.95
CA ILE A 140 -17.14 -8.49 -29.62
C ILE A 140 -18.06 -9.20 -28.63
N GLN A 141 -18.26 -10.50 -28.84
CA GLN A 141 -18.50 -11.47 -27.76
C GLN A 141 -17.53 -12.63 -27.99
N SER A 142 -16.70 -13.01 -27.00
CA SER A 142 -15.82 -14.22 -26.97
C SER A 142 -14.34 -14.17 -27.43
N LYS A 143 -13.56 -13.13 -27.10
CA LYS A 143 -12.17 -12.98 -27.61
C LYS A 143 -11.21 -14.20 -27.46
N ARG A 144 -11.38 -15.13 -26.49
CA ARG A 144 -10.57 -16.38 -26.37
C ARG A 144 -11.37 -17.71 -26.34
N LEU A 145 -12.70 -17.71 -26.53
CA LEU A 145 -13.48 -18.95 -26.35
C LEU A 145 -13.07 -20.06 -27.30
N THR A 146 -12.75 -19.73 -28.55
CA THR A 146 -12.29 -20.69 -29.56
C THR A 146 -11.03 -21.42 -29.08
N ILE A 147 -10.07 -20.69 -28.51
CA ILE A 147 -8.83 -21.27 -27.95
C ILE A 147 -9.16 -22.31 -26.88
N TYR A 148 -10.04 -21.98 -25.93
CA TYR A 148 -10.41 -22.93 -24.88
C TYR A 148 -11.18 -24.13 -25.45
N ALA A 149 -12.05 -23.94 -26.42
CA ALA A 149 -12.78 -25.02 -27.07
C ALA A 149 -11.83 -25.98 -27.81
N GLU A 150 -10.85 -25.46 -28.56
CA GLU A 150 -9.81 -26.23 -29.23
C GLU A 150 -9.01 -27.09 -28.24
N HIS A 151 -8.53 -26.48 -27.16
CA HIS A 151 -7.73 -27.17 -26.14
C HIS A 151 -8.57 -28.19 -25.35
N ALA A 152 -9.86 -27.92 -25.14
CA ALA A 152 -10.76 -28.88 -24.53
C ALA A 152 -10.99 -30.09 -25.45
N ASN A 153 -11.08 -29.88 -26.76
CA ASN A 153 -11.19 -30.95 -27.75
C ASN A 153 -9.90 -31.80 -27.80
N GLN A 154 -8.72 -31.20 -27.72
CA GLN A 154 -7.46 -31.94 -27.61
C GLN A 154 -7.45 -32.91 -26.41
N LEU A 155 -7.94 -32.45 -25.25
CA LEU A 155 -8.06 -33.32 -24.06
C LEU A 155 -9.12 -34.42 -24.22
N LEU A 156 -10.21 -34.17 -24.95
CA LEU A 156 -11.21 -35.19 -25.26
C LEU A 156 -10.65 -36.27 -26.20
N GLU A 157 -9.89 -35.85 -27.21
CA GLU A 157 -9.25 -36.75 -28.18
C GLU A 157 -8.22 -37.65 -27.51
N SER A 158 -7.35 -37.07 -26.67
CA SER A 158 -6.34 -37.80 -25.90
C SER A 158 -6.92 -38.69 -24.79
N GLY A 159 -8.18 -38.50 -24.43
CA GLY A 159 -8.86 -39.24 -23.36
C GLY A 159 -8.55 -38.74 -21.94
N ASN A 160 -7.89 -37.59 -21.83
CA ASN A 160 -7.65 -36.88 -20.57
C ASN A 160 -8.87 -36.06 -20.10
N ALA A 161 -9.88 -35.87 -20.96
CA ALA A 161 -11.17 -35.30 -20.60
C ALA A 161 -12.33 -36.13 -21.16
N TYR A 162 -13.54 -35.90 -20.66
CA TYR A 162 -14.77 -36.51 -21.15
C TYR A 162 -15.97 -35.56 -21.00
N ARG A 163 -17.01 -35.77 -21.81
CA ARG A 163 -18.27 -35.01 -21.70
C ARG A 163 -19.14 -35.60 -20.59
N CYS A 164 -19.69 -34.74 -19.75
CA CYS A 164 -20.58 -35.08 -18.66
C CYS A 164 -21.96 -34.49 -18.92
N PHE A 165 -22.97 -35.37 -19.01
CA PHE A 165 -24.37 -35.05 -19.28
C PHE A 165 -25.23 -35.12 -18.00
N CYS A 166 -24.62 -35.15 -16.82
CA CYS A 166 -25.35 -35.18 -15.56
C CYS A 166 -26.10 -33.86 -15.34
N SER A 167 -27.39 -33.94 -15.02
CA SER A 167 -28.18 -32.77 -14.63
C SER A 167 -27.72 -32.22 -13.27
N PRO A 168 -27.93 -30.91 -13.00
CA PRO A 168 -27.71 -30.33 -11.68
C PRO A 168 -28.50 -31.06 -10.58
N SER A 169 -29.76 -31.42 -10.84
CA SER A 169 -30.61 -32.16 -9.89
C SER A 169 -30.01 -33.50 -9.48
N ARG A 170 -29.44 -34.27 -10.42
CA ARG A 170 -28.73 -35.52 -10.12
C ARG A 170 -27.53 -35.27 -9.21
N LEU A 171 -26.73 -34.25 -9.50
CA LEU A 171 -25.54 -33.92 -8.72
C LEU A 171 -25.91 -33.45 -7.30
N GLU A 172 -27.01 -32.73 -7.14
CA GLU A 172 -27.56 -32.34 -5.84
C GLU A 172 -28.01 -33.56 -5.04
N SER A 173 -28.78 -34.48 -5.66
CA SER A 173 -29.19 -35.74 -5.01
C SER A 173 -27.99 -36.60 -4.59
N LEU A 174 -26.97 -36.71 -5.44
CA LEU A 174 -25.72 -37.41 -5.12
C LEU A 174 -25.01 -36.77 -3.92
N ALA A 175 -24.89 -35.44 -3.90
CA ALA A 175 -24.23 -34.72 -2.82
C ALA A 175 -25.00 -34.84 -1.49
N LEU A 176 -26.33 -34.83 -1.53
CA LEU A 176 -27.18 -35.06 -0.35
C LEU A 176 -27.00 -36.48 0.19
N TYR A 177 -27.05 -37.49 -0.69
CA TYR A 177 -26.80 -38.88 -0.32
C TYR A 177 -25.42 -39.06 0.33
N GLN A 178 -24.35 -38.53 -0.29
CA GLN A 178 -23.00 -38.57 0.28
C GLN A 178 -22.93 -37.91 1.66
N THR A 179 -23.57 -36.75 1.83
CA THR A 179 -23.60 -36.03 3.11
C THR A 179 -24.32 -36.84 4.20
N GLN A 180 -25.45 -37.48 3.87
CA GLN A 180 -26.18 -38.35 4.80
C GLN A 180 -25.36 -39.58 5.23
N GLN A 181 -24.48 -40.07 4.36
CA GLN A 181 -23.56 -41.18 4.65
C GLN A 181 -22.26 -40.72 5.33
N GLY A 182 -22.12 -39.44 5.69
CA GLY A 182 -20.89 -38.89 6.26
C GLY A 182 -19.70 -38.88 5.30
N LEU A 183 -19.95 -39.04 4.00
CA LEU A 183 -18.93 -39.04 2.95
C LEU A 183 -18.66 -37.62 2.43
N ALA A 184 -17.43 -37.40 1.98
CA ALA A 184 -17.07 -36.16 1.30
C ALA A 184 -17.80 -36.05 -0.05
N LYS A 185 -18.27 -34.84 -0.38
CA LYS A 185 -18.90 -34.55 -1.67
C LYS A 185 -17.89 -34.75 -2.80
N ALA A 186 -18.22 -35.61 -3.76
CA ALA A 186 -17.36 -35.91 -4.89
C ALA A 186 -18.17 -36.38 -6.11
N TYR A 187 -17.57 -36.23 -7.29
CA TYR A 187 -18.17 -36.77 -8.50
C TYR A 187 -17.92 -38.27 -8.60
N ASP A 188 -18.90 -39.00 -9.11
CA ASP A 188 -18.92 -40.46 -9.18
C ASP A 188 -18.42 -41.00 -10.54
N ARG A 189 -17.86 -40.12 -11.40
CA ARG A 189 -17.38 -40.48 -12.75
C ARG A 189 -18.45 -41.12 -13.64
N TYR A 190 -19.73 -40.90 -13.37
CA TYR A 190 -20.83 -41.55 -14.06
C TYR A 190 -20.74 -41.51 -15.59
N CYS A 191 -20.33 -40.38 -16.17
CA CYS A 191 -20.24 -40.24 -17.63
C CYS A 191 -18.93 -40.76 -18.26
N THR A 192 -17.99 -41.31 -17.48
CA THR A 192 -16.72 -41.85 -18.03
C THR A 192 -16.89 -43.16 -18.77
N SER A 193 -17.98 -43.90 -18.53
CA SER A 193 -18.32 -45.16 -19.20
C SER A 193 -18.95 -44.97 -20.58
N ASN A 194 -19.37 -43.75 -20.91
CA ASN A 194 -19.91 -43.45 -22.24
C ASN A 194 -18.84 -43.67 -23.31
N SER A 195 -19.18 -44.39 -24.39
CA SER A 195 -18.27 -44.54 -25.51
C SER A 195 -18.01 -43.16 -26.16
N LYS A 196 -16.82 -42.99 -26.78
CA LYS A 196 -16.51 -41.75 -27.52
C LYS A 196 -17.58 -41.45 -28.59
N ARG A 197 -18.11 -42.49 -29.23
CA ARG A 197 -19.17 -42.39 -30.25
C ARG A 197 -20.48 -41.87 -29.65
N ASP A 198 -20.96 -42.48 -28.57
CA ASP A 198 -22.23 -42.08 -27.95
C ASP A 198 -22.14 -40.67 -27.37
N SER A 199 -21.00 -40.34 -26.75
CA SER A 199 -20.73 -38.99 -26.25
C SER A 199 -20.73 -37.95 -27.37
N TYR A 200 -20.22 -38.29 -28.56
CA TYR A 200 -20.24 -37.39 -29.71
C TYR A 200 -21.66 -37.21 -30.25
N ILE A 201 -22.42 -38.31 -30.42
CA ILE A 201 -23.81 -38.27 -30.92
C ILE A 201 -24.69 -37.42 -30.00
N ARG A 202 -24.63 -37.65 -28.68
CA ARG A 202 -25.40 -36.88 -27.69
C ARG A 202 -25.08 -35.38 -27.75
N SER A 203 -23.79 -35.05 -27.83
CA SER A 203 -23.34 -33.66 -27.99
C SER A 203 -23.79 -33.04 -29.32
N ALA A 204 -23.71 -33.78 -30.42
CA ALA A 204 -24.10 -33.31 -31.77
C ALA A 204 -25.61 -33.09 -31.88
N ASN A 205 -26.40 -33.88 -31.14
CA ASN A 205 -27.85 -33.70 -31.01
C ASN A 205 -28.25 -32.52 -30.10
N GLY A 206 -27.28 -31.72 -29.63
CA GLY A 206 -27.53 -30.54 -28.82
C GLY A 206 -27.81 -30.83 -27.34
N GLU A 207 -27.53 -32.04 -26.84
CA GLU A 207 -27.71 -32.34 -25.42
C GLU A 207 -26.75 -31.51 -24.56
N ALA A 208 -27.30 -30.80 -23.57
CA ALA A 208 -26.52 -29.97 -22.67
C ALA A 208 -25.50 -30.80 -21.89
N HIS A 209 -24.25 -30.36 -21.90
CA HIS A 209 -23.16 -31.11 -21.27
C HIS A 209 -22.04 -30.19 -20.79
N THR A 210 -21.21 -30.71 -19.90
CA THR A 210 -19.95 -30.08 -19.47
C THR A 210 -18.77 -30.91 -19.96
N ILE A 211 -17.57 -30.34 -19.99
CA ILE A 211 -16.33 -31.10 -20.20
C ILE A 211 -15.61 -31.19 -18.85
N ARG A 212 -15.30 -32.40 -18.40
CA ARG A 212 -14.56 -32.66 -17.15
C ARG A 212 -13.17 -33.19 -17.44
N LEU A 213 -12.21 -32.78 -16.61
CA LEU A 213 -10.90 -33.42 -16.55
C LEU A 213 -11.06 -34.82 -15.94
N LYS A 214 -10.46 -35.82 -16.56
CA LYS A 214 -10.28 -37.13 -15.94
C LYS A 214 -9.10 -37.03 -14.98
N ALA A 215 -9.37 -36.68 -13.72
CA ALA A 215 -8.33 -36.42 -12.75
C ALA A 215 -7.47 -37.68 -12.49
N PRO A 216 -6.16 -37.55 -12.24
CA PRO A 216 -5.34 -38.68 -11.83
C PRO A 216 -5.79 -39.20 -10.46
N SER A 217 -5.49 -40.47 -10.15
CA SER A 217 -5.74 -41.04 -8.82
C SER A 217 -4.94 -40.34 -7.72
N LYS A 218 -3.74 -39.85 -8.07
CA LYS A 218 -2.88 -39.05 -7.20
C LYS A 218 -2.40 -37.82 -7.96
N TYR A 219 -2.69 -36.63 -7.45
CA TYR A 219 -2.19 -35.41 -8.04
C TYR A 219 -0.67 -35.27 -7.85
N PRO A 220 0.03 -34.63 -8.80
CA PRO A 220 1.46 -34.44 -8.70
C PRO A 220 1.82 -33.48 -7.54
N PRO A 221 2.86 -33.79 -6.76
CA PRO A 221 3.42 -32.82 -5.82
C PRO A 221 4.22 -31.74 -6.56
N PHE A 222 4.57 -30.66 -5.88
CA PHE A 222 5.37 -29.60 -6.47
C PHE A 222 6.28 -28.89 -5.48
N ARG A 223 7.23 -28.12 -6.00
CA ARG A 223 8.08 -27.24 -5.21
C ARG A 223 7.63 -25.80 -5.40
N ASP A 224 7.07 -25.23 -4.34
CA ASP A 224 6.81 -23.81 -4.23
C ASP A 224 8.11 -23.08 -3.82
N THR A 225 8.40 -21.93 -4.44
CA THR A 225 9.64 -21.20 -4.13
C THR A 225 9.63 -20.57 -2.73
N VAL A 226 8.46 -20.35 -2.15
CA VAL A 226 8.26 -19.78 -0.82
C VAL A 226 8.11 -20.90 0.21
N TYR A 227 7.19 -21.85 -0.01
CA TYR A 227 6.83 -22.88 0.96
C TYR A 227 7.63 -24.20 0.83
N GLY A 228 8.41 -24.37 -0.23
CA GLY A 228 9.18 -25.59 -0.47
C GLY A 228 8.33 -26.72 -1.06
N PHE A 229 8.61 -27.96 -0.68
CA PHE A 229 7.93 -29.13 -1.26
C PHE A 229 6.51 -29.28 -0.68
N VAL A 230 5.50 -29.25 -1.55
CA VAL A 230 4.08 -29.34 -1.22
C VAL A 230 3.52 -30.66 -1.78
N LYS A 231 2.90 -31.45 -0.90
CA LYS A 231 2.13 -32.65 -1.24
C LYS A 231 0.68 -32.44 -0.88
N GLN A 232 -0.23 -32.96 -1.71
CA GLN A 232 -1.63 -33.05 -1.34
C GLN A 232 -1.78 -34.01 -0.16
N ARG A 233 -2.59 -33.62 0.84
CA ARG A 233 -2.94 -34.54 1.93
C ARG A 233 -3.71 -35.73 1.36
N GLU A 234 -3.35 -36.94 1.79
CA GLU A 234 -4.04 -38.15 1.37
C GLU A 234 -5.47 -38.11 1.94
N LYS A 235 -6.47 -38.16 1.06
CA LYS A 235 -7.86 -38.33 1.48
C LYS A 235 -8.03 -39.79 1.95
N PRO A 236 -8.74 -40.05 3.06
CA PRO A 236 -9.12 -41.41 3.42
C PRO A 236 -9.81 -42.07 2.22
N GLN A 237 -9.34 -43.25 1.81
CA GLN A 237 -9.95 -44.01 0.72
C GLN A 237 -11.30 -44.55 1.16
N SER A 238 -12.35 -43.74 1.06
CA SER A 238 -13.72 -44.23 0.99
C SER A 238 -14.21 -44.17 -0.47
N LEU A 239 -14.90 -45.24 -0.89
CA LEU A 239 -15.72 -45.44 -2.09
C LEU A 239 -15.56 -44.42 -3.25
N GLN A 240 -15.10 -44.90 -4.43
CA GLN A 240 -15.21 -44.29 -5.78
C GLN A 240 -15.42 -42.75 -5.81
N SER A 241 -14.56 -42.00 -5.13
CA SER A 241 -14.67 -40.56 -4.94
C SER A 241 -13.66 -39.88 -5.85
N PHE A 242 -14.14 -39.14 -6.86
CA PHE A 242 -13.29 -38.51 -7.85
C PHE A 242 -13.54 -37.00 -7.93
N ASP A 243 -12.45 -36.24 -8.02
CA ASP A 243 -12.54 -34.77 -8.09
C ASP A 243 -13.03 -34.29 -9.47
N ASP A 244 -12.64 -34.98 -10.55
CA ASP A 244 -12.96 -34.72 -11.97
C ASP A 244 -13.58 -33.33 -12.26
N PRO A 245 -12.77 -32.27 -12.14
CA PRO A 245 -13.24 -30.90 -12.17
C PRO A 245 -13.78 -30.53 -13.55
N ILE A 246 -14.78 -29.65 -13.58
CA ILE A 246 -15.32 -29.08 -14.81
C ILE A 246 -14.28 -28.14 -15.42
N LEU A 247 -13.97 -28.33 -16.71
CA LEU A 247 -13.11 -27.48 -17.52
C LEU A 247 -13.93 -26.49 -18.35
N ILE A 248 -14.98 -26.99 -19.02
CA ILE A 248 -15.94 -26.20 -19.79
C ILE A 248 -17.34 -26.42 -19.22
N LYS A 249 -18.03 -25.33 -18.90
CA LYS A 249 -19.41 -25.33 -18.41
C LYS A 249 -20.41 -25.59 -19.55
N SER A 250 -21.67 -25.80 -19.20
CA SER A 250 -22.75 -26.05 -20.18
C SER A 250 -23.09 -24.85 -21.07
N ASP A 251 -22.72 -23.64 -20.64
CA ASP A 251 -22.82 -22.41 -21.43
C ASP A 251 -21.63 -22.24 -22.41
N GLY A 252 -20.72 -23.22 -22.50
CA GLY A 252 -19.53 -23.17 -23.34
C GLY A 252 -18.37 -22.37 -22.77
N PHE A 253 -18.54 -21.70 -21.62
CA PHE A 253 -17.48 -20.91 -20.99
C PHE A 253 -16.52 -21.81 -20.19
N PRO A 254 -15.21 -21.51 -20.20
CA PRO A 254 -14.26 -22.23 -19.36
C PRO A 254 -14.48 -21.91 -17.88
N THR A 255 -14.02 -22.81 -17.02
CA THR A 255 -13.80 -22.51 -15.60
C THR A 255 -12.47 -21.77 -15.43
N TYR A 256 -12.32 -21.08 -14.29
CA TYR A 256 -11.07 -20.43 -13.90
C TYR A 256 -9.86 -21.37 -14.05
N HIS A 257 -9.97 -22.62 -13.58
CA HIS A 257 -8.82 -23.53 -13.56
C HIS A 257 -8.32 -23.88 -14.95
N PHE A 258 -9.24 -24.07 -15.90
CA PHE A 258 -8.90 -24.40 -17.27
C PHE A 258 -8.34 -23.19 -18.02
N ALA A 259 -9.05 -22.05 -17.96
CA ALA A 259 -8.61 -20.82 -18.62
C ALA A 259 -7.24 -20.34 -18.10
N ASN A 260 -7.02 -20.42 -16.78
CA ASN A 260 -5.77 -19.99 -16.14
C ASN A 260 -4.56 -20.80 -16.63
N VAL A 261 -4.67 -22.13 -16.75
CA VAL A 261 -3.57 -23.00 -17.22
C VAL A 261 -3.30 -22.80 -18.71
N VAL A 262 -4.36 -22.77 -19.53
CA VAL A 262 -4.23 -22.55 -20.98
C VAL A 262 -3.59 -21.19 -21.25
N ASP A 263 -4.04 -20.14 -20.58
CA ASP A 263 -3.50 -18.79 -20.80
C ASP A 263 -2.10 -18.61 -20.23
N ASP A 264 -1.77 -19.17 -19.06
CA ASP A 264 -0.41 -19.10 -18.53
C ASP A 264 0.59 -19.81 -19.47
N HIS A 265 0.21 -20.94 -20.09
CA HIS A 265 1.04 -21.61 -21.10
C HIS A 265 1.17 -20.78 -22.39
N LEU A 266 0.05 -20.37 -22.98
CA LEU A 266 0.05 -19.66 -24.28
C LEU A 266 0.68 -18.28 -24.20
N MET A 267 0.58 -17.60 -23.06
CA MET A 267 1.24 -16.31 -22.81
C MET A 267 2.69 -16.46 -22.33
N GLN A 268 3.20 -17.71 -22.27
CA GLN A 268 4.56 -18.06 -21.88
C GLN A 268 4.94 -17.49 -20.51
N ILE A 269 4.05 -17.61 -19.54
CA ILE A 269 4.31 -17.20 -18.17
C ILE A 269 5.39 -18.10 -17.58
N THR A 270 6.44 -17.51 -17.01
CA THR A 270 7.57 -18.25 -16.41
C THR A 270 7.43 -18.35 -14.88
N ASN A 271 6.84 -17.33 -14.26
CA ASN A 271 6.68 -17.23 -12.82
C ASN A 271 5.24 -16.83 -12.45
N VAL A 272 4.56 -17.72 -11.73
CA VAL A 272 3.23 -17.48 -11.18
C VAL A 272 3.38 -17.08 -9.71
N ILE A 273 3.24 -15.77 -9.44
CA ILE A 273 3.22 -15.22 -8.08
C ILE A 273 1.78 -14.87 -7.71
N ARG A 274 1.20 -15.57 -6.73
CA ARG A 274 -0.21 -15.39 -6.33
C ARG A 274 -0.46 -15.70 -4.86
N GLY A 275 -1.61 -15.32 -4.32
CA GLY A 275 -1.96 -15.58 -2.94
C GLY A 275 -2.01 -17.07 -2.58
N ALA A 276 -1.62 -17.41 -1.34
CA ALA A 276 -1.56 -18.77 -0.82
C ALA A 276 -2.91 -19.50 -0.77
N GLU A 277 -4.04 -18.79 -0.88
CA GLU A 277 -5.36 -19.41 -1.05
C GLU A 277 -5.47 -20.28 -2.31
N TRP A 278 -4.65 -20.02 -3.34
CA TRP A 278 -4.62 -20.79 -4.58
C TRP A 278 -3.69 -22.00 -4.54
N MET A 279 -2.94 -22.20 -3.44
CA MET A 279 -1.96 -23.28 -3.29
C MET A 279 -2.59 -24.66 -3.49
N SER A 280 -3.80 -24.88 -2.96
CA SER A 280 -4.51 -26.15 -3.07
C SER A 280 -4.85 -26.49 -4.53
N SER A 281 -5.21 -25.49 -5.34
CA SER A 281 -5.53 -25.64 -6.76
C SER A 281 -4.32 -25.97 -7.63
N THR A 282 -3.10 -25.66 -7.19
CA THR A 282 -1.87 -25.86 -7.98
C THR A 282 -1.64 -27.33 -8.34
N HIS A 283 -2.00 -28.27 -7.47
CA HIS A 283 -1.93 -29.70 -7.75
C HIS A 283 -2.75 -30.08 -9.00
N MET A 284 -3.96 -29.53 -9.11
CA MET A 284 -4.83 -29.74 -10.26
C MET A 284 -4.34 -28.99 -11.50
N HIS A 285 -3.80 -27.78 -11.34
CA HIS A 285 -3.17 -27.07 -12.45
C HIS A 285 -2.02 -27.88 -13.05
N LEU A 286 -1.18 -28.50 -12.22
CA LEU A 286 -0.10 -29.37 -12.66
C LEU A 286 -0.60 -30.65 -13.33
N ALA A 287 -1.69 -31.25 -12.86
CA ALA A 287 -2.32 -32.36 -13.56
C ALA A 287 -2.85 -31.94 -14.94
N LEU A 288 -3.33 -30.70 -15.11
CA LEU A 288 -3.68 -30.16 -16.43
C LEU A 288 -2.46 -29.98 -17.31
N TYR A 289 -1.37 -29.38 -16.82
CA TYR A 289 -0.09 -29.29 -17.56
C TYR A 289 0.39 -30.68 -18.02
N GLN A 290 0.35 -31.68 -17.12
CA GLN A 290 0.69 -33.07 -17.44
C GLN A 290 -0.23 -33.69 -18.50
N ALA A 291 -1.54 -33.42 -18.44
CA ALA A 291 -2.51 -33.90 -19.41
C ALA A 291 -2.29 -33.33 -20.82
N PHE A 292 -1.72 -32.12 -20.92
CA PHE A 292 -1.30 -31.51 -22.18
C PHE A 292 0.13 -31.89 -22.60
N GLY A 293 0.93 -32.47 -21.70
CA GLY A 293 2.36 -32.66 -21.94
C GLY A 293 3.16 -31.35 -21.96
N TRP A 294 2.68 -30.33 -21.26
CA TRP A 294 3.32 -29.01 -21.16
C TRP A 294 4.19 -28.88 -19.92
N ASP A 295 5.23 -28.07 -20.02
CA ASP A 295 6.05 -27.68 -18.87
C ASP A 295 5.35 -26.59 -18.05
N PRO A 296 5.19 -26.78 -16.72
CA PRO A 296 4.55 -25.78 -15.87
C PRO A 296 5.50 -24.62 -15.51
N PRO A 297 4.95 -23.43 -15.22
CA PRO A 297 5.74 -22.32 -14.69
C PRO A 297 6.24 -22.62 -13.27
N THR A 298 7.15 -21.79 -12.79
CA THR A 298 7.50 -21.77 -11.37
C THR A 298 6.37 -21.12 -10.55
N PHE A 299 6.11 -21.65 -9.35
CA PHE A 299 5.04 -21.15 -8.48
C PHE A 299 5.62 -20.53 -7.21
N SER A 300 5.12 -19.34 -6.87
CA SER A 300 5.43 -18.64 -5.64
C SER A 300 4.14 -18.19 -4.97
N HIS A 301 3.74 -18.88 -3.91
CA HIS A 301 2.55 -18.49 -3.16
C HIS A 301 2.90 -17.51 -2.04
N VAL A 302 2.19 -16.39 -1.96
CA VAL A 302 2.39 -15.36 -0.93
C VAL A 302 1.30 -15.42 0.13
N GLY A 303 1.69 -15.38 1.41
CA GLY A 303 0.76 -15.53 2.53
C GLY A 303 -0.32 -14.46 2.57
N LEU A 304 -1.45 -14.74 3.23
CA LEU A 304 -2.59 -13.85 3.28
C LEU A 304 -2.29 -12.59 4.10
N LEU A 305 -3.06 -11.51 3.85
CA LEU A 305 -3.05 -10.34 4.72
C LEU A 305 -4.10 -10.50 5.82
N LEU A 306 -3.69 -10.25 7.07
CA LEU A 306 -4.53 -10.34 8.25
C LEU A 306 -4.68 -8.98 8.93
N ASN A 307 -5.80 -8.77 9.64
CA ASN A 307 -5.96 -7.64 10.54
C ASN A 307 -5.20 -7.86 11.87
N LYS A 308 -5.21 -6.86 12.76
CA LYS A 308 -4.58 -6.94 14.11
C LYS A 308 -5.11 -8.13 14.94
N SER A 309 -6.35 -8.56 14.70
CA SER A 309 -6.98 -9.73 15.32
C SER A 309 -6.68 -11.06 14.63
N LYS A 310 -5.71 -11.12 13.71
CA LYS A 310 -5.32 -12.30 12.91
C LYS A 310 -6.45 -12.88 12.05
N GLN A 311 -7.50 -12.12 11.79
CA GLN A 311 -8.54 -12.51 10.84
C GLN A 311 -8.14 -12.05 9.44
N LYS A 312 -8.54 -12.83 8.43
CA LYS A 312 -8.31 -12.47 7.02
C LYS A 312 -8.89 -11.09 6.74
N LEU A 313 -8.06 -10.18 6.20
CA LEU A 313 -8.53 -8.94 5.59
C LEU A 313 -9.45 -9.32 4.43
N SER A 314 -10.75 -9.13 4.64
CA SER A 314 -11.79 -9.56 3.71
C SER A 314 -12.62 -8.36 3.27
N LYS A 315 -13.28 -8.52 2.12
CA LYS A 315 -14.21 -7.55 1.52
C LYS A 315 -15.32 -7.08 2.48
N ARG A 316 -15.61 -7.84 3.56
CA ARG A 316 -16.66 -7.53 4.55
C ARG A 316 -16.13 -6.92 5.85
N ASN A 317 -14.85 -7.11 6.18
CA ASN A 317 -14.27 -6.75 7.49
C ASN A 317 -13.12 -5.73 7.37
N GLY A 318 -13.20 -4.78 6.43
CA GLY A 318 -12.27 -3.65 6.37
C GLY A 318 -11.05 -3.82 5.47
N SER A 319 -11.13 -4.60 4.39
CA SER A 319 -10.13 -4.47 3.31
C SER A 319 -10.38 -3.16 2.56
N GLN A 320 -9.64 -2.13 2.93
CA GLN A 320 -9.64 -0.83 2.29
C GLN A 320 -9.26 -0.98 0.80
N TYR A 321 -10.07 -0.39 -0.08
CA TYR A 321 -9.79 -0.35 -1.52
C TYR A 321 -8.72 0.70 -1.81
N ILE A 322 -8.04 0.58 -2.95
CA ILE A 322 -6.98 1.53 -3.33
C ILE A 322 -7.51 2.97 -3.39
N ALA A 323 -8.76 3.12 -3.83
CA ALA A 323 -9.42 4.40 -3.89
C ALA A 323 -9.64 5.08 -2.52
N ASP A 324 -9.83 4.30 -1.46
CA ASP A 324 -10.02 4.83 -0.12
C ASP A 324 -8.70 5.45 0.37
N PHE A 325 -7.58 4.74 0.22
CA PHE A 325 -6.23 5.28 0.51
C PHE A 325 -5.95 6.57 -0.26
N ARG A 326 -6.30 6.59 -1.55
CA ARG A 326 -6.17 7.77 -2.39
C ARG A 326 -7.02 8.93 -1.88
N SER A 327 -8.26 8.67 -1.45
CA SER A 327 -9.17 9.69 -0.91
C SER A 327 -8.70 10.24 0.44
N GLU A 328 -8.01 9.41 1.24
CA GLU A 328 -7.36 9.79 2.49
C GLU A 328 -6.06 10.58 2.28
N GLY A 329 -5.60 10.75 1.04
CA GLY A 329 -4.38 11.51 0.74
C GLY A 329 -3.08 10.73 0.98
N ILE A 330 -3.15 9.40 1.05
CA ILE A 330 -1.96 8.53 1.05
C ILE A 330 -1.28 8.60 -0.32
N PHE A 331 0.05 8.69 -0.32
CA PHE A 331 0.79 8.78 -1.59
C PHE A 331 0.89 7.41 -2.26
N PRO A 332 0.89 7.35 -3.61
CA PRO A 332 1.00 6.09 -4.33
C PRO A 332 2.32 5.35 -4.05
N GLU A 333 3.44 6.07 -3.95
CA GLU A 333 4.74 5.49 -3.57
C GLU A 333 4.72 4.99 -2.11
N THR A 334 4.06 5.69 -1.19
CA THR A 334 3.88 5.21 0.19
C THR A 334 3.12 3.89 0.20
N LEU A 335 2.01 3.79 -0.55
CA LEU A 335 1.18 2.60 -0.54
C LEU A 335 1.89 1.41 -1.19
N THR A 336 2.63 1.62 -2.28
CA THR A 336 3.41 0.56 -2.92
C THR A 336 4.59 0.13 -2.08
N ASN A 337 5.32 1.05 -1.45
CA ASN A 337 6.36 0.71 -0.49
C ASN A 337 5.79 -0.08 0.69
N PHE A 338 4.66 0.36 1.26
CA PHE A 338 3.98 -0.36 2.34
C PHE A 338 3.55 -1.76 1.91
N ALA A 339 2.90 -1.89 0.75
CA ALA A 339 2.48 -3.17 0.20
C ALA A 339 3.66 -4.11 -0.06
N ALA A 340 4.80 -3.60 -0.53
CA ALA A 340 6.00 -4.40 -0.74
C ALA A 340 6.49 -5.03 0.57
N LEU A 341 6.52 -4.29 1.68
CA LEU A 341 6.97 -4.81 2.98
C LEU A 341 6.02 -5.85 3.60
N LEU A 342 4.80 -6.01 3.07
CA LEU A 342 3.81 -6.99 3.54
C LEU A 342 4.02 -8.38 2.93
N GLY A 343 5.20 -8.96 3.13
CA GLY A 343 5.51 -10.32 2.71
C GLY A 343 6.79 -10.48 1.89
N TRP A 344 7.62 -9.44 1.79
CA TRP A 344 8.92 -9.47 1.17
C TRP A 344 9.97 -8.93 2.15
N SER A 345 11.18 -9.51 2.12
CA SER A 345 12.30 -9.11 2.97
C SER A 345 13.46 -8.61 2.11
N HIS A 346 13.94 -7.40 2.41
CA HIS A 346 15.13 -6.81 1.80
C HIS A 346 16.30 -6.71 2.80
N ARG A 347 17.49 -6.36 2.29
CA ARG A 347 18.71 -6.20 3.10
C ARG A 347 19.03 -4.74 3.43
N GLU A 348 18.33 -3.79 2.82
CA GLU A 348 18.53 -2.36 3.07
C GLU A 348 18.23 -1.98 4.52
N LYS A 349 18.98 -1.01 5.05
CA LYS A 349 18.82 -0.49 6.41
C LYS A 349 17.59 0.42 6.58
N ILE A 350 17.09 0.94 5.46
CA ILE A 350 16.01 1.94 5.43
C ILE A 350 14.85 1.36 4.61
N ASP A 351 13.68 1.32 5.22
CA ASP A 351 12.47 0.77 4.61
C ASP A 351 11.76 1.74 3.65
N THR A 352 12.15 3.02 3.66
CA THR A 352 11.62 4.06 2.76
C THR A 352 12.26 3.92 1.37
N MET A 353 11.49 3.44 0.40
CA MET A 353 11.97 3.08 -0.94
C MET A 353 11.08 3.71 -2.01
N SER A 354 11.67 4.41 -2.97
CA SER A 354 10.95 4.80 -4.19
C SER A 354 10.62 3.57 -5.04
N MET A 355 9.76 3.72 -6.05
CA MET A 355 9.51 2.61 -7.00
C MET A 355 10.81 2.14 -7.68
N LYS A 356 11.74 3.07 -7.98
CA LYS A 356 13.06 2.73 -8.54
C LYS A 356 13.89 1.89 -7.57
N ASP A 357 13.88 2.23 -6.28
CA ASP A 357 14.58 1.47 -5.24
C ASP A 357 13.95 0.09 -5.04
N LEU A 358 12.62 -0.01 -5.08
CA LEU A 358 11.92 -1.29 -5.00
C LEU A 358 12.31 -2.21 -6.17
N ILE A 359 12.34 -1.69 -7.40
CA ILE A 359 12.76 -2.47 -8.58
C ILE A 359 14.21 -2.91 -8.43
N LYS A 360 15.11 -1.99 -8.06
CA LYS A 360 16.55 -2.27 -7.90
C LYS A 360 16.81 -3.37 -6.87
N ASN A 361 16.07 -3.36 -5.76
CA ASN A 361 16.29 -4.28 -4.65
C ASN A 361 15.44 -5.55 -4.73
N ALA A 362 14.48 -5.62 -5.66
CA ALA A 362 13.51 -6.71 -5.73
C ALA A 362 14.18 -8.08 -5.77
N SER A 363 13.57 -9.02 -5.04
CA SER A 363 14.00 -10.41 -5.00
C SER A 363 12.78 -11.31 -4.80
N MET A 364 12.91 -12.59 -5.10
CA MET A 364 11.87 -13.59 -4.82
C MET A 364 11.91 -14.10 -3.36
N LYS A 365 12.53 -13.34 -2.44
CA LYS A 365 12.61 -13.68 -1.02
C LYS A 365 11.31 -13.27 -0.30
N PHE A 366 10.23 -13.94 -0.65
CA PHE A 366 8.94 -13.76 0.01
C PHE A 366 8.93 -14.48 1.37
N THR A 367 8.26 -13.90 2.35
CA THR A 367 8.14 -14.49 3.69
C THR A 367 7.13 -15.63 3.69
N LYS A 368 7.40 -16.65 4.51
CA LYS A 368 6.45 -17.75 4.75
C LYS A 368 5.38 -17.31 5.75
N GLY A 369 4.13 -17.67 5.47
CA GLY A 369 3.00 -17.43 6.37
C GLY A 369 2.32 -16.08 6.16
N ASP A 370 1.24 -15.87 6.89
CA ASP A 370 0.39 -14.70 6.74
C ASP A 370 1.00 -13.45 7.38
N SER A 371 0.72 -12.27 6.79
CA SER A 371 1.25 -10.98 7.24
C SER A 371 0.16 -10.15 7.91
N VAL A 372 0.39 -9.72 9.16
CA VAL A 372 -0.50 -8.80 9.88
C VAL A 372 -0.26 -7.37 9.36
N VAL A 373 -1.32 -6.69 8.96
CA VAL A 373 -1.25 -5.33 8.45
C VAL A 373 -1.26 -4.32 9.60
N CYS A 374 -0.15 -3.60 9.77
CA CYS A 374 0.03 -2.57 10.77
C CYS A 374 0.09 -1.17 10.12
N TYR A 375 -1.03 -0.44 10.18
CA TYR A 375 -1.13 0.92 9.60
C TYR A 375 -0.21 1.96 10.25
N ASP A 376 0.32 1.71 11.45
CA ASP A 376 1.34 2.56 12.06
C ASP A 376 2.60 2.67 11.18
N LYS A 377 2.94 1.57 10.48
CA LYS A 377 4.03 1.55 9.49
C LYS A 377 3.67 2.34 8.23
N LEU A 378 2.41 2.31 7.79
CA LEU A 378 1.94 3.14 6.68
C LEU A 378 2.11 4.63 7.00
N ASN A 379 1.70 5.06 8.19
CA ASN A 379 1.86 6.45 8.66
C ASN A 379 3.32 6.86 8.76
N PHE A 380 4.19 5.97 9.25
CA PHE A 380 5.63 6.19 9.25
C PHE A 380 6.17 6.41 7.83
N LEU A 381 5.83 5.53 6.89
CA LEU A 381 6.28 5.63 5.51
C LEU A 381 5.75 6.91 4.84
N GLN A 382 4.48 7.25 5.09
CA GLN A 382 3.85 8.46 4.56
C GLN A 382 4.64 9.72 4.93
N ARG A 383 4.98 9.87 6.21
CA ARG A 383 5.83 10.97 6.71
C ARG A 383 7.19 11.00 6.04
N ARG A 384 7.82 9.85 5.86
CA ARG A 384 9.15 9.73 5.23
C ARG A 384 9.11 10.04 3.73
N HIS A 385 8.07 9.59 3.03
CA HIS A 385 7.87 9.93 1.62
C HIS A 385 7.54 11.41 1.45
N ALA A 386 6.73 12.02 2.31
CA ALA A 386 6.46 13.46 2.27
C ALA A 386 7.73 14.30 2.48
N ALA A 387 8.55 13.97 3.47
CA ALA A 387 9.85 14.60 3.65
C ALA A 387 10.77 14.42 2.43
N ARG A 388 10.80 13.21 1.85
CA ARG A 388 11.59 12.93 0.63
C ARG A 388 11.09 13.74 -0.58
N TYR A 389 9.78 13.84 -0.79
CA TYR A 389 9.22 14.67 -1.87
C TYR A 389 9.50 16.15 -1.67
N ALA A 390 9.57 16.62 -0.42
CA ALA A 390 9.94 18.01 -0.12
C ALA A 390 11.42 18.30 -0.41
N SER A 391 12.30 17.30 -0.33
CA SER A 391 13.74 17.46 -0.58
C SER A 391 14.16 17.16 -2.03
N LEU A 392 13.29 16.58 -2.85
CA LEU A 392 13.57 16.27 -4.25
C LEU A 392 13.22 17.44 -5.17
N PRO A 393 13.92 17.58 -6.32
CA PRO A 393 13.48 18.50 -7.36
C PRO A 393 12.09 18.08 -7.89
N PRO A 394 11.35 19.00 -8.53
CA PRO A 394 10.06 18.69 -9.15
C PRO A 394 10.17 17.45 -10.06
N SER A 395 9.25 16.50 -9.86
CA SER A 395 9.21 15.25 -10.63
C SER A 395 8.84 15.50 -12.10
N ASP A 396 9.45 14.76 -13.03
CA ASP A 396 9.04 14.70 -14.45
C ASP A 396 7.61 14.17 -14.64
N GLN A 397 7.01 13.61 -13.58
CA GLN A 397 5.59 13.28 -13.50
C GLN A 397 4.88 14.30 -12.60
N PRO A 398 4.22 15.33 -13.17
CA PRO A 398 3.64 16.42 -12.38
C PRO A 398 2.63 15.94 -11.33
N LEU A 399 1.86 14.88 -11.63
CA LEU A 399 0.88 14.29 -10.72
C LEU A 399 1.52 13.57 -9.51
N HIS A 400 2.80 13.23 -9.59
CA HIS A 400 3.60 12.66 -8.51
C HIS A 400 4.56 13.71 -7.94
N SER A 401 4.03 14.91 -7.66
CA SER A 401 4.73 15.98 -6.96
C SER A 401 4.09 16.23 -5.59
N LEU A 402 4.86 16.77 -4.65
CA LEU A 402 4.33 17.16 -3.34
C LEU A 402 3.14 18.13 -3.47
N TYR A 403 3.16 18.97 -4.51
CA TYR A 403 2.09 19.89 -4.82
C TYR A 403 0.77 19.16 -5.08
N HIS A 404 0.74 18.22 -6.03
CA HIS A 404 -0.50 17.51 -6.37
C HIS A 404 -0.91 16.50 -5.30
N LEU A 405 0.05 15.86 -4.63
CA LEU A 405 -0.20 14.81 -3.65
C LEU A 405 -0.64 15.36 -2.29
N ALA A 406 -0.24 16.58 -1.91
CA ALA A 406 -0.53 17.15 -0.59
C ALA A 406 -1.04 18.59 -0.62
N VAL A 407 -0.41 19.51 -1.36
CA VAL A 407 -0.86 20.93 -1.39
C VAL A 407 -2.28 21.05 -1.93
N VAL A 408 -2.59 20.40 -3.05
CA VAL A 408 -3.93 20.44 -3.66
C VAL A 408 -5.00 19.84 -2.73
N PRO A 409 -4.80 18.64 -2.13
CA PRO A 409 -5.73 18.12 -1.12
C PRO A 409 -5.90 19.01 0.12
N ILE A 410 -4.81 19.56 0.68
CA ILE A 410 -4.88 20.48 1.83
C ILE A 410 -5.68 21.72 1.46
N TYR A 411 -5.41 22.31 0.28
CA TYR A 411 -6.17 23.46 -0.22
C TYR A 411 -7.67 23.16 -0.31
N ARG A 412 -8.05 22.02 -0.91
CA ARG A 412 -9.46 21.63 -1.02
C ARG A 412 -10.12 21.47 0.35
N GLU A 413 -9.43 20.87 1.31
CA GLU A 413 -9.93 20.70 2.68
C GLU A 413 -10.07 22.06 3.40
N LEU A 414 -9.10 22.96 3.27
CA LEU A 414 -9.19 24.31 3.84
C LEU A 414 -10.32 25.15 3.22
N GLU A 415 -10.51 25.10 1.90
CA GLU A 415 -11.64 25.77 1.22
C GLU A 415 -13.01 25.21 1.63
N TYR A 416 -13.06 23.93 2.00
CA TYR A 416 -14.26 23.33 2.55
C TYR A 416 -14.49 23.80 3.99
N ARG A 417 -13.47 23.71 4.86
CA ARG A 417 -13.54 24.13 6.27
C ARG A 417 -13.80 25.62 6.45
N SER A 418 -13.26 26.48 5.60
CA SER A 418 -13.47 27.93 5.68
C SER A 418 -14.93 28.35 5.49
N LYS A 419 -15.80 27.47 4.99
CA LYS A 419 -17.25 27.69 4.88
C LYS A 419 -18.00 27.32 6.16
N LEU A 420 -17.39 26.51 7.02
CA LEU A 420 -18.00 25.93 8.22
C LEU A 420 -17.42 26.52 9.51
N GLU A 421 -16.18 26.98 9.47
CA GLU A 421 -15.39 27.40 10.60
C GLU A 421 -14.70 28.74 10.32
N ASP A 422 -14.39 29.48 11.38
CA ASP A 422 -13.63 30.73 11.26
C ASP A 422 -12.13 30.44 11.11
N LEU A 423 -11.61 30.66 9.89
CA LEU A 423 -10.20 30.62 9.54
C LEU A 423 -9.65 32.02 9.22
N THR A 424 -9.85 32.99 10.13
CA THR A 424 -9.47 34.40 9.94
C THR A 424 -8.12 34.65 9.28
N THR A 425 -7.04 33.94 9.67
CA THR A 425 -5.71 34.16 9.08
C THR A 425 -5.67 33.66 7.63
N TYR A 426 -6.23 32.48 7.35
CA TYR A 426 -6.33 31.93 6.00
C TYR A 426 -7.20 32.78 5.07
N SER A 427 -8.33 33.28 5.57
CA SER A 427 -9.28 34.09 4.81
C SER A 427 -8.69 35.42 4.30
N LYS A 428 -7.68 35.96 5.00
CA LYS A 428 -6.95 37.17 4.57
C LYS A 428 -6.04 36.93 3.36
N ILE A 429 -5.65 35.68 3.10
CA ILE A 429 -4.78 35.34 1.98
C ILE A 429 -5.62 35.33 0.69
N PRO A 430 -5.17 36.01 -0.39
CA PRO A 430 -5.88 36.00 -1.67
C PRO A 430 -6.15 34.57 -2.18
N PRO A 431 -7.34 34.27 -2.71
CA PRO A 431 -7.68 32.94 -3.19
C PRO A 431 -6.83 32.53 -4.41
N GLY A 432 -6.83 31.23 -4.73
CA GLY A 432 -6.06 30.70 -5.86
C GLY A 432 -4.61 30.39 -5.49
N GLU A 433 -3.66 30.82 -6.33
CA GLU A 433 -2.23 30.46 -6.17
C GLU A 433 -1.60 31.00 -4.87
N SER A 434 -2.00 32.18 -4.38
CA SER A 434 -1.42 32.72 -3.14
C SER A 434 -1.67 31.81 -1.94
N ARG A 435 -2.89 31.25 -1.81
CA ARG A 435 -3.20 30.23 -0.78
C ARG A 435 -2.41 28.95 -0.99
N ARG A 436 -2.26 28.47 -2.23
CA ARG A 436 -1.51 27.24 -2.53
C ARG A 436 -0.03 27.40 -2.23
N ASN A 437 0.57 28.54 -2.57
CA ASN A 437 1.95 28.87 -2.25
C ASN A 437 2.18 28.94 -0.74
N PHE A 438 1.27 29.57 0.00
CA PHE A 438 1.33 29.59 1.46
C PHE A 438 1.25 28.17 2.07
N ILE A 439 0.28 27.36 1.62
CA ILE A 439 0.16 25.96 2.04
C ILE A 439 1.43 25.17 1.70
N GLN A 440 2.02 25.40 0.52
CA GLN A 440 3.25 24.75 0.12
C GLN A 440 4.42 25.10 1.05
N GLN A 441 4.56 26.37 1.45
CA GLN A 441 5.60 26.78 2.40
C GLN A 441 5.40 26.13 3.78
N VAL A 442 4.17 26.11 4.30
CA VAL A 442 3.83 25.42 5.56
C VAL A 442 4.12 23.92 5.45
N LEU A 443 3.77 23.30 4.33
CA LEU A 443 4.02 21.88 4.08
C LEU A 443 5.51 21.58 3.97
N GLN A 444 6.30 22.43 3.31
CA GLN A 444 7.76 22.26 3.24
C GLN A 444 8.40 22.32 4.63
N ALA A 445 7.93 23.24 5.48
CA ALA A 445 8.41 23.41 6.85
C ALA A 445 8.08 22.23 7.78
N ASP A 446 6.97 21.50 7.57
CA ASP A 446 6.53 20.38 8.43
C ASP A 446 6.30 19.06 7.69
N SER A 447 6.94 18.88 6.52
CA SER A 447 6.71 17.74 5.62
C SER A 447 6.95 16.38 6.28
N SER A 448 7.90 16.29 7.22
CA SER A 448 8.20 15.08 7.99
C SER A 448 7.09 14.63 8.93
N ASN A 449 6.04 15.43 9.11
CA ASN A 449 4.89 15.12 9.95
C ASN A 449 3.60 14.97 9.15
N TYR A 450 3.65 15.07 7.81
CA TYR A 450 2.49 14.88 6.95
C TYR A 450 2.03 13.41 6.96
N THR A 451 0.75 13.20 7.29
CA THR A 451 0.05 11.90 7.23
C THR A 451 -1.07 12.00 6.19
N ASN A 452 -2.07 12.81 6.48
CA ASN A 452 -3.17 13.13 5.57
C ASN A 452 -3.52 14.64 5.67
N PRO A 453 -4.32 15.18 4.74
CA PRO A 453 -4.65 16.61 4.72
C PRO A 453 -5.29 17.12 6.01
N LYS A 454 -6.23 16.37 6.58
CA LYS A 454 -6.99 16.78 7.78
C LYS A 454 -6.09 16.86 9.01
N GLU A 455 -5.35 15.78 9.29
CA GLU A 455 -4.40 15.73 10.40
C GLU A 455 -3.29 16.77 10.26
N PHE A 456 -2.83 17.01 9.02
CA PHE A 456 -1.81 18.03 8.77
C PHE A 456 -2.34 19.43 9.09
N ILE A 457 -3.57 19.75 8.66
CA ILE A 457 -4.22 21.02 9.00
C ILE A 457 -4.40 21.15 10.51
N ASP A 458 -4.89 20.13 11.21
CA ASP A 458 -5.16 20.21 12.65
C ASP A 458 -3.89 20.40 13.48
N ARG A 459 -2.79 19.74 13.07
CA ARG A 459 -1.46 19.93 13.64
C ARG A 459 -0.96 21.35 13.45
N ASN A 460 -1.14 21.91 12.26
CA ASN A 460 -0.62 23.20 11.82
C ASN A 460 -1.68 24.32 11.84
N ILE A 461 -2.77 24.13 12.59
CA ILE A 461 -3.97 24.99 12.52
C ILE A 461 -3.68 26.44 12.87
N TYR A 462 -2.64 26.67 13.69
CA TYR A 462 -2.21 28.00 14.10
C TYR A 462 -1.67 28.86 12.95
N PHE A 463 -1.32 28.28 11.79
CA PHE A 463 -1.01 29.06 10.59
C PHE A 463 -2.27 29.60 9.90
N PHE A 464 -3.42 28.95 10.09
CA PHE A 464 -4.67 29.28 9.41
C PHE A 464 -5.64 30.08 10.31
N VAL A 465 -5.47 30.00 11.62
CA VAL A 465 -6.23 30.79 12.61
C VAL A 465 -5.37 31.10 13.83
N ALA A 466 -5.45 32.33 14.34
CA ALA A 466 -4.72 32.71 15.54
C ALA A 466 -5.35 32.09 16.81
N PRO A 467 -4.55 31.66 17.80
CA PRO A 467 -5.10 31.11 19.04
C PRO A 467 -5.92 32.17 19.79
N SER A 468 -7.09 31.77 20.29
CA SER A 468 -7.96 32.66 21.08
C SER A 468 -7.34 32.99 22.44
N LYS A 469 -7.79 34.07 23.09
CA LYS A 469 -7.38 34.41 24.46
C LYS A 469 -7.67 33.25 25.44
N LYS A 470 -8.82 32.58 25.27
CA LYS A 470 -9.21 31.40 26.06
C LYS A 470 -8.21 30.26 25.89
N THR A 471 -7.89 29.90 24.64
CA THR A 471 -6.94 28.83 24.32
C THR A 471 -5.55 29.12 24.87
N LEU A 472 -5.08 30.37 24.78
CA LEU A 472 -3.80 30.77 25.36
C LEU A 472 -3.78 30.63 26.89
N ARG A 473 -4.86 31.04 27.58
CA ARG A 473 -4.99 30.88 29.04
C ARG A 473 -4.95 29.41 29.46
N GLU A 474 -5.70 28.55 28.78
CA GLU A 474 -5.79 27.11 29.07
C GLU A 474 -4.45 26.38 28.84
N ASN A 475 -3.64 26.82 27.87
CA ASN A 475 -2.36 26.19 27.53
C ASN A 475 -1.15 26.91 28.14
N MET A 476 -1.36 27.85 29.05
CA MET A 476 -0.28 28.58 29.71
C MET A 476 0.41 27.67 30.75
N SER A 477 1.63 27.25 30.47
CA SER A 477 2.44 26.40 31.35
C SER A 477 2.66 27.06 32.72
N SER A 478 2.76 26.24 33.77
CA SER A 478 3.20 26.70 35.10
C SER A 478 4.65 27.21 35.13
N LYS A 479 5.44 26.99 34.07
CA LYS A 479 6.78 27.59 33.89
C LYS A 479 6.77 28.92 33.16
N ILE A 480 5.65 29.24 32.51
CA ILE A 480 5.27 30.62 32.17
C ILE A 480 4.54 31.24 33.39
N LYS A 481 4.71 30.66 34.59
CA LYS A 481 4.78 31.48 35.80
C LYS A 481 6.19 32.04 35.77
N ILE A 482 6.31 33.35 35.66
CA ILE A 482 7.56 34.00 36.05
C ILE A 482 7.88 33.47 37.45
N HIS A 483 9.11 33.00 37.65
CA HIS A 483 9.56 32.27 38.84
C HIS A 483 9.01 32.89 40.13
N GLU A 484 8.55 32.04 41.05
CA GLU A 484 8.01 32.44 42.36
C GLU A 484 9.00 33.35 43.13
N PRO A 485 8.52 34.20 44.07
CA PRO A 485 9.31 35.21 44.79
C PRO A 485 10.37 34.67 45.78
N HIS A 486 10.83 33.43 45.60
CA HIS A 486 11.72 32.74 46.54
C HIS A 486 13.05 32.29 45.94
N ASP A 487 13.38 32.69 44.71
CA ASP A 487 14.74 32.63 44.17
C ASP A 487 15.25 34.06 43.95
N SER A 488 16.35 34.43 44.61
CA SER A 488 16.90 35.79 44.71
C SER A 488 17.51 36.36 43.41
N ASN A 489 17.09 35.86 42.24
CA ASN A 489 17.51 36.29 40.91
C ASN A 489 16.25 36.58 40.05
N GLU A 490 15.44 37.53 40.51
CA GLU A 490 14.22 37.98 39.84
C GLU A 490 14.56 38.68 38.52
N VAL A 491 14.14 38.10 37.39
CA VAL A 491 14.00 38.88 36.16
C VAL A 491 12.56 39.41 36.15
N ASP A 492 12.42 40.73 36.25
CA ASP A 492 11.13 41.41 36.18
C ASP A 492 10.38 41.01 34.90
N VAL A 493 9.11 40.60 35.07
CA VAL A 493 8.17 40.29 33.99
C VAL A 493 8.19 41.37 32.92
N GLU A 494 8.27 42.63 33.34
CA GLU A 494 8.27 43.77 32.44
C GLU A 494 9.49 43.78 31.53
N THR A 495 10.67 43.51 32.08
CA THR A 495 11.93 43.39 31.32
C THR A 495 11.83 42.29 30.27
N LEU A 496 11.21 41.15 30.61
CA LEU A 496 11.00 40.06 29.66
C LEU A 496 10.07 40.44 28.51
N LEU A 497 8.96 41.10 28.83
CA LEU A 497 8.00 41.54 27.82
C LEU A 497 8.61 42.59 26.88
N ILE A 498 9.48 43.48 27.40
CA ILE A 498 10.25 44.44 26.59
C ILE A 498 11.14 43.69 25.59
N LEU A 499 11.90 42.68 26.03
CA LEU A 499 12.76 41.90 25.13
C LEU A 499 11.97 41.25 23.98
N PHE A 500 10.79 40.69 24.24
CA PHE A 500 9.96 40.12 23.18
C PHE A 500 9.33 41.16 22.25
N ARG A 501 9.05 42.38 22.72
CA ARG A 501 8.55 43.48 21.87
C ARG A 501 9.57 43.88 20.81
N THR A 502 10.87 43.69 21.07
CA THR A 502 11.91 43.99 20.10
C THR A 502 11.74 43.22 18.78
N ILE A 503 11.08 42.05 18.79
CA ILE A 503 10.75 41.32 17.54
C ILE A 503 9.87 42.17 16.61
N ASN A 504 9.00 43.02 17.15
CA ASN A 504 8.12 43.88 16.37
C ASN A 504 8.85 45.09 15.75
N GLU A 505 10.07 45.37 16.20
CA GLU A 505 10.92 46.46 15.68
C GLU A 505 11.65 46.05 14.39
N ILE A 506 11.66 44.77 14.02
CA ILE A 506 12.22 44.33 12.73
C ILE A 506 11.35 44.89 11.61
N ASP A 507 11.94 45.57 10.64
CA ASP A 507 11.22 46.13 9.51
C ASP A 507 10.62 45.05 8.58
N LEU A 508 9.59 45.42 7.81
CA LEU A 508 8.83 44.44 7.03
C LEU A 508 9.66 43.86 5.88
N ASP A 509 10.50 44.69 5.25
CA ASP A 509 11.46 44.33 4.22
C ASP A 509 12.64 43.50 4.75
N GLU A 510 12.85 43.52 6.07
CA GLU A 510 13.87 42.73 6.78
C GLU A 510 13.30 41.46 7.43
N TRP A 511 12.04 41.08 7.14
CA TRP A 511 11.37 39.93 7.75
C TRP A 511 11.83 38.57 7.18
N GLU A 512 13.13 38.30 7.31
CA GLU A 512 13.80 37.12 6.78
C GLU A 512 14.28 36.18 7.89
N ILE A 513 14.40 34.88 7.56
CA ILE A 513 14.75 33.82 8.54
C ILE A 513 16.04 34.13 9.29
N GLU A 514 17.06 34.66 8.62
CA GLU A 514 18.36 34.95 9.25
C GLU A 514 18.27 36.10 10.26
N ILE A 515 17.49 37.13 9.94
CA ILE A 515 17.30 38.31 10.80
C ILE A 515 16.46 37.94 12.03
N LEU A 516 15.38 37.19 11.83
CA LEU A 516 14.57 36.64 12.93
C LEU A 516 15.41 35.76 13.86
N ARG A 517 16.29 34.93 13.30
CA ARG A 517 17.21 34.10 14.09
C ARG A 517 18.18 34.94 14.90
N LYS A 518 18.81 35.96 14.28
CA LYS A 518 19.71 36.90 14.97
C LYS A 518 18.98 37.61 16.12
N ARG A 519 17.75 38.07 15.89
CA ARG A 519 16.96 38.73 16.94
C ARG A 519 16.64 37.80 18.10
N VAL A 520 16.19 36.57 17.83
CA VAL A 520 15.87 35.61 18.89
C VAL A 520 17.13 35.20 19.66
N ASN A 521 18.26 35.02 18.98
CA ASN A 521 19.54 34.76 19.64
C ASN A 521 19.98 35.93 20.52
N TRP A 522 19.83 37.16 20.03
CA TRP A 522 20.09 38.36 20.82
C TRP A 522 19.24 38.40 22.10
N ILE A 523 17.93 38.12 22.04
CA ILE A 523 17.05 38.00 23.22
C ILE A 523 17.57 36.94 24.22
N ILE A 524 18.17 35.85 23.72
CA ILE A 524 18.76 34.80 24.57
C ILE A 524 20.05 35.31 25.23
N GLU A 525 20.88 36.07 24.50
CA GLU A 525 22.14 36.64 24.97
C GLU A 525 21.94 37.80 25.97
N GLN A 526 20.84 38.54 25.89
CA GLN A 526 20.57 39.64 26.83
C GLN A 526 20.48 39.18 28.30
N ARG A 527 20.12 37.90 28.57
CA ARG A 527 20.15 37.40 29.95
C ARG A 527 21.57 37.22 30.49
N THR A 528 22.55 36.93 29.64
CA THR A 528 23.95 36.86 30.08
C THR A 528 24.49 38.22 30.50
N GLU A 529 24.07 39.30 29.84
CA GLU A 529 24.45 40.68 30.18
C GLU A 529 23.82 41.13 31.51
N ILE A 530 22.53 40.85 31.70
CA ILE A 530 21.79 41.16 32.96
C ILE A 530 22.39 40.42 34.17
N ILE A 531 22.84 39.17 34.00
CA ILE A 531 23.49 38.40 35.08
C ILE A 531 24.89 38.94 35.37
N THR A 532 25.66 39.35 34.35
CA THR A 532 26.99 39.91 34.56
C THR A 532 26.97 41.25 35.30
N GLU A 533 25.92 42.06 35.16
CA GLU A 533 25.74 43.31 35.91
C GLU A 533 25.32 43.06 37.37
N SER A 534 24.58 41.99 37.67
CA SER A 534 24.18 41.64 39.05
C SER A 534 25.24 40.84 39.81
N GLU A 535 26.11 40.08 39.12
CA GLU A 535 27.18 39.27 39.72
C GLU A 535 28.51 40.02 39.90
N THR A 536 28.68 41.24 39.36
CA THR A 536 29.88 42.08 39.60
C THR A 536 30.12 42.43 41.08
N GLU A 537 29.20 42.10 41.99
CA GLU A 537 29.38 42.26 43.44
C GLU A 537 29.90 41.02 44.18
N LYS A 538 30.01 39.82 43.58
CA LYS A 538 30.46 38.60 44.31
C LYS A 538 31.40 37.70 43.49
N VAL A 539 32.66 37.62 43.92
CA VAL A 539 33.79 36.94 43.25
C VAL A 539 33.75 35.40 43.37
N GLY A 540 34.06 34.67 42.27
CA GLY A 540 34.50 33.26 42.26
C GLY A 540 34.55 32.59 40.87
N ILE A 541 35.72 32.52 40.22
CA ILE A 541 35.89 32.36 38.75
C ILE A 541 35.73 30.92 38.18
N SER A 542 35.67 29.85 38.99
CA SER A 542 35.68 28.46 38.47
C SER A 542 34.34 27.71 38.47
N SER A 543 33.45 27.96 39.45
CA SER A 543 32.10 27.35 39.51
C SER A 543 31.08 28.07 38.62
N ASP A 544 31.45 29.28 38.19
CA ASP A 544 30.61 30.26 37.52
C ASP A 544 30.33 29.92 36.05
N LEU A 545 31.32 29.42 35.30
CA LEU A 545 31.14 29.06 33.89
C LEU A 545 30.14 27.91 33.65
N LYS A 546 30.05 26.95 34.58
CA LYS A 546 29.11 25.83 34.47
C LYS A 546 27.69 26.28 34.83
N SER A 547 27.56 27.07 35.89
CA SER A 547 26.31 27.74 36.30
C SER A 547 25.76 28.63 35.17
N ARG A 548 26.61 29.48 34.56
CA ARG A 548 26.25 30.35 33.42
C ARG A 548 25.72 29.57 32.21
N LYS A 549 26.39 28.47 31.84
CA LYS A 549 25.93 27.61 30.74
C LYS A 549 24.58 26.96 31.03
N GLU A 550 24.35 26.54 32.28
CA GLU A 550 23.07 25.95 32.70
C GLU A 550 21.95 26.99 32.72
N THR A 551 22.22 28.21 33.19
CA THR A 551 21.28 29.34 33.20
C THR A 551 20.92 29.79 31.79
N LEU A 552 21.90 29.93 30.89
CA LEU A 552 21.66 30.27 29.47
C LEU A 552 20.83 29.20 28.76
N LYS A 553 21.09 27.92 29.05
CA LYS A 553 20.31 26.79 28.50
C LYS A 553 18.86 26.82 29.00
N SER A 554 18.65 27.08 30.29
CA SER A 554 17.31 27.23 30.87
C SER A 554 16.57 28.43 30.26
N TRP A 555 17.27 29.54 30.05
CA TRP A 555 16.73 30.73 29.41
C TRP A 555 16.32 30.52 27.96
N SER A 556 17.22 29.95 27.16
CA SER A 556 16.95 29.63 25.76
C SER A 556 15.71 28.74 25.64
N LYS A 557 15.59 27.74 26.52
CA LYS A 557 14.40 26.89 26.60
C LYS A 557 13.14 27.71 26.90
N PHE A 558 13.19 28.61 27.88
CA PHE A 558 12.06 29.49 28.21
C PHE A 558 11.67 30.39 27.03
N VAL A 559 12.63 31.05 26.36
CA VAL A 559 12.37 31.94 25.21
C VAL A 559 11.62 31.19 24.11
N HIS A 560 12.08 29.98 23.78
CA HIS A 560 11.41 29.14 22.79
C HIS A 560 10.04 28.64 23.25
N GLU A 561 9.87 28.27 24.53
CA GLU A 561 8.58 27.88 25.10
C GLU A 561 7.57 29.05 25.10
N TYR A 562 8.00 30.25 25.46
CA TYR A 562 7.18 31.46 25.45
C TYR A 562 6.71 31.81 24.04
N LEU A 563 7.64 31.87 23.07
CA LEU A 563 7.28 32.16 21.67
C LEU A 563 6.33 31.10 21.11
N ARG A 564 6.56 29.83 21.39
CA ARG A 564 5.66 28.75 20.94
C ARG A 564 4.28 28.86 21.59
N TRP A 565 4.21 29.21 22.86
CA TRP A 565 2.93 29.46 23.54
C TRP A 565 2.21 30.68 22.95
N ALA A 566 2.87 31.83 22.86
CA ALA A 566 2.29 33.07 22.37
C ALA A 566 1.76 32.95 20.93
N LEU A 567 2.54 32.29 20.06
CA LEU A 567 2.21 32.17 18.64
C LEU A 567 1.24 31.01 18.35
N CYS A 568 1.36 29.89 19.07
CA CYS A 568 0.73 28.61 18.70
C CYS A 568 -0.07 27.94 19.83
N ALA A 569 -0.24 28.60 20.98
CA ALA A 569 -0.80 28.02 22.21
C ALA A 569 -0.12 26.69 22.63
N GLY A 570 1.20 26.59 22.43
CA GLY A 570 1.99 25.42 22.85
C GLY A 570 1.89 24.22 21.91
N LYS A 571 1.12 24.31 20.81
CA LYS A 571 1.01 23.23 19.83
C LYS A 571 2.37 22.90 19.19
N SER A 572 2.53 21.63 18.84
CA SER A 572 3.71 21.14 18.10
C SER A 572 3.71 21.61 16.65
N GLY A 573 4.88 21.73 16.03
CA GLY A 573 5.05 22.09 14.63
C GLY A 573 6.52 22.33 14.26
N PRO A 574 6.79 23.10 13.19
CA PRO A 574 8.13 23.54 12.80
C PRO A 574 8.89 24.26 13.91
N ASP A 575 10.17 24.53 13.69
CA ASP A 575 10.96 25.34 14.61
C ASP A 575 10.38 26.77 14.75
N GLY A 576 10.65 27.40 15.89
CA GLY A 576 10.06 28.70 16.24
C GLY A 576 10.39 29.83 15.25
N ILE A 577 11.58 29.81 14.63
CA ILE A 577 11.99 30.83 13.66
C ILE A 577 11.18 30.67 12.37
N THR A 578 11.02 29.44 11.89
CA THR A 578 10.18 29.15 10.73
C THR A 578 8.72 29.55 10.99
N ILE A 579 8.20 29.33 12.20
CA ILE A 579 6.85 29.79 12.57
C ILE A 579 6.74 31.32 12.49
N LEU A 580 7.71 32.06 13.04
CA LEU A 580 7.73 33.53 12.98
C LEU A 580 7.73 34.02 11.53
N PHE A 581 8.60 33.45 10.70
CA PHE A 581 8.72 33.78 9.29
C PHE A 581 7.40 33.56 8.56
N LEU A 582 6.84 32.35 8.62
CA LEU A 582 5.63 31.97 7.89
C LEU A 582 4.37 32.70 8.38
N LEU A 583 4.26 33.05 9.67
CA LEU A 583 3.13 33.86 10.14
C LEU A 583 3.17 35.29 9.60
N GLY A 584 4.36 35.81 9.31
CA GLY A 584 4.57 37.19 8.90
C GLY A 584 4.45 38.20 10.06
N LYS A 585 5.07 39.37 9.88
CA LYS A 585 5.19 40.44 10.89
C LYS A 585 3.86 40.81 11.55
N GLU A 586 2.82 41.03 10.77
CA GLU A 586 1.52 41.49 11.28
C GLU A 586 0.86 40.46 12.21
N ASN A 587 0.81 39.18 11.80
CA ASN A 587 0.22 38.13 12.64
C ASN A 587 1.05 37.88 13.90
N VAL A 588 2.38 37.93 13.79
CA VAL A 588 3.28 37.79 14.94
C VAL A 588 3.07 38.92 15.93
N SER A 589 3.05 40.17 15.47
CA SER A 589 2.85 41.36 16.31
C SER A 589 1.53 41.29 17.08
N GLU A 590 0.44 40.94 16.40
CA GLU A 590 -0.88 40.80 17.03
C GLU A 590 -0.92 39.67 18.07
N ARG A 591 -0.26 38.54 17.80
CA ARG A 591 -0.18 37.41 18.73
C ARG A 591 0.67 37.73 19.96
N LEU A 592 1.80 38.40 19.78
CA LEU A 592 2.66 38.84 20.89
C LEU A 592 1.95 39.85 21.78
N ARG A 593 1.27 40.86 21.22
CA ARG A 593 0.47 41.82 22.02
C ARG A 593 -0.62 41.12 22.84
N ARG A 594 -1.29 40.12 22.24
CA ARG A 594 -2.31 39.33 22.92
C ARG A 594 -1.73 38.52 24.08
N ALA A 595 -0.59 37.87 23.86
CA ALA A 595 0.13 37.12 24.88
C ALA A 595 0.59 38.04 26.02
N GLU A 596 1.14 39.20 25.69
CA GLU A 596 1.56 40.23 26.64
C GLU A 596 0.40 40.67 27.55
N THR A 597 -0.75 40.99 26.95
CA THR A 597 -1.96 41.39 27.70
C THR A 597 -2.39 40.31 28.70
N LEU A 598 -2.28 39.03 28.31
CA LEU A 598 -2.64 37.89 29.17
C LEU A 598 -1.65 37.67 30.31
N VAL A 599 -0.36 37.87 30.06
CA VAL A 599 0.68 37.78 31.11
C VAL A 599 0.47 38.89 32.14
N ARG A 600 0.24 40.13 31.68
CA ARG A 600 -0.04 41.28 32.57
C ARG A 600 -1.30 41.08 33.40
N SER A 601 -2.42 40.65 32.80
CA SER A 601 -3.67 40.45 33.56
C SER A 601 -3.52 39.43 34.68
N ARG A 602 -2.71 38.37 34.46
CA ARG A 602 -2.46 37.33 35.46
C ARG A 602 -1.55 37.80 36.59
N ALA A 603 -0.56 38.64 36.29
CA ALA A 603 0.30 39.23 37.31
C ALA A 603 -0.53 40.07 38.30
N VAL A 604 -1.51 40.84 37.80
CA VAL A 604 -2.46 41.60 38.63
C VAL A 604 -3.34 40.68 39.48
N GLU A 605 -3.93 39.63 38.89
CA GLU A 605 -4.77 38.65 39.62
C GLU A 605 -3.99 37.92 40.75
N LEU A 606 -2.71 37.63 40.56
CA LEU A 606 -1.84 37.01 41.56
C LEU A 606 -1.48 37.96 42.71
N VAL A 607 -1.24 39.24 42.41
CA VAL A 607 -1.00 40.28 43.42
C VAL A 607 -2.25 40.49 44.28
N GLU A 608 -3.43 40.57 43.66
CA GLU A 608 -4.72 40.76 44.36
C GLU A 608 -5.14 39.55 45.23
N THR A 609 -4.83 38.33 44.79
CA THR A 609 -5.11 37.10 45.56
C THR A 609 -4.08 36.84 46.66
N GLY A 610 -2.84 37.31 46.51
CA GLY A 610 -1.80 37.28 47.55
C GLY A 610 -2.00 38.30 48.67
N SER A 611 -2.65 39.44 48.38
CA SER A 611 -2.94 40.49 49.36
C SER A 611 -4.14 40.22 50.29
N ASN A 612 -4.90 39.13 50.08
CA ASN A 612 -6.10 38.81 50.86
C ASN A 612 -5.91 37.74 51.95
N GLN A 613 -4.66 37.39 52.32
CA GLN A 613 -4.40 36.63 53.55
C GLN A 613 -4.15 37.59 54.73
N THR A 614 -5.21 38.24 55.21
CA THR A 614 -5.22 38.80 56.56
C THR A 614 -5.23 37.66 57.58
N PHE A 615 -4.17 37.56 58.36
CA PHE A 615 -4.05 36.69 59.52
C PHE A 615 -5.22 36.90 60.50
N PRO A 616 -5.85 35.85 61.07
CA PRO A 616 -6.80 36.03 62.16
C PRO A 616 -6.04 36.54 63.40
N GLU A 617 -6.51 37.66 63.96
CA GLU A 617 -6.06 38.17 65.25
C GLU A 617 -6.26 37.14 66.35
N ILE A 618 -5.21 37.00 67.16
CA ILE A 618 -5.18 36.21 68.40
C ILE A 618 -6.12 36.85 69.42
N LYS A 619 -7.13 36.10 69.88
CA LYS A 619 -7.66 36.15 71.25
C LYS A 619 -8.06 34.76 71.72
#